data_AF-A0A263D2L1-F1
#
_entry.id   AF-A0A263D2L1-F1
#
_cell.length_a   1.000
_cell.length_b   1.000
_cell.length_c   1.000
_cell.angle_alpha   90.00
_cell.angle_beta   90.00
_cell.angle_gamma   90.00
#
_symmetry.space_group_name_H-M   'P 1'
#
loop_
_entity.id
_entity.type
_entity.pdbx_description
1 polymer ?
#
loop_
_entity_poly.entity_id
_entity_poly.type
_entity_poly.pdbx_seq_one_letter_code
_entity_poly.pdbx_strand_id
1 'polypeptide(L)'
;MFETVARETKRAAYGIAALPVTLYALAGRRQAPGRLTALLPDAPAGTRRPRYGRAILVSVPAFALALLAWYLLARIATYGVTWTDDDAATSWGGPTLTGAWIVHALCALGMAVPIFAALAPLTRLHARLTS
;
A
#
# COMPACT_ATOMS: atom_id res chain seq x y z
N MET A 1 -12.39 20.49 0.17
CA MET A 1 -12.23 19.16 0.81
C MET A 1 -12.78 18.03 -0.07
N PHE A 2 -14.01 18.13 -0.59
CA PHE A 2 -14.62 17.12 -1.48
C PHE A 2 -13.86 16.89 -2.80
N GLU A 3 -13.27 17.93 -3.40
CA GLU A 3 -12.48 17.78 -4.63
C GLU A 3 -11.21 16.96 -4.45
N THR A 4 -10.60 16.99 -3.27
CA THR A 4 -9.36 16.25 -2.98
C THR A 4 -9.65 14.76 -2.90
N VAL A 5 -10.70 14.38 -2.17
CA VAL A 5 -11.17 13.00 -2.03
C VAL A 5 -11.57 12.43 -3.40
N ALA A 6 -12.33 13.18 -4.20
CA ALA A 6 -12.74 12.73 -5.54
C ALA A 6 -11.54 12.49 -6.47
N ARG A 7 -10.49 13.30 -6.36
CA ARG A 7 -9.26 13.18 -7.16
C ARG A 7 -8.41 11.99 -6.73
N GLU A 8 -8.33 11.72 -5.42
CA GLU A 8 -7.64 10.56 -4.86
C GLU A 8 -8.36 9.25 -5.20
N THR A 9 -9.69 9.20 -5.09
CA THR A 9 -10.49 8.03 -5.47
C THR A 9 -10.33 7.71 -6.96
N LYS A 10 -10.35 8.73 -7.83
CA LYS A 10 -10.09 8.54 -9.27
C LYS A 10 -8.68 7.98 -9.50
N ARG A 11 -7.66 8.53 -8.83
CA ARG A 11 -6.27 8.03 -8.94
C ARG A 11 -6.12 6.60 -8.44
N ALA A 12 -6.78 6.23 -7.36
CA ALA A 12 -6.78 4.86 -6.84
C ALA A 12 -7.44 3.90 -7.83
N ALA A 13 -8.59 4.27 -8.40
CA ALA A 13 -9.26 3.49 -9.44
C ALA A 13 -8.39 3.32 -10.70
N TYR A 14 -7.70 4.38 -11.14
CA TYR A 14 -6.76 4.32 -12.26
C TYR A 14 -5.51 3.46 -11.94
N GLY A 15 -5.01 3.50 -10.70
CA GLY A 15 -3.92 2.65 -10.25
C GLY A 15 -4.28 1.17 -10.30
N ILE A 16 -5.51 0.82 -9.88
CA ILE A 16 -6.04 -0.54 -9.98
C ILE A 16 -6.23 -0.95 -11.44
N ALA A 17 -6.76 -0.06 -12.29
CA ALA A 17 -6.93 -0.32 -13.72
C ALA A 17 -5.60 -0.43 -14.48
N ALA A 18 -4.50 0.12 -13.94
CA ALA A 18 -3.17 0.04 -14.51
C ALA A 18 -2.41 -1.25 -14.11
N LEU A 19 -2.87 -1.99 -13.10
CA LEU A 19 -2.26 -3.27 -12.67
C LEU A 19 -2.21 -4.32 -13.79
N PRO A 20 -3.28 -4.56 -14.58
CA PRO A 20 -3.22 -5.47 -15.71
C PRO A 20 -2.19 -5.05 -16.77
N VAL A 21 -2.06 -3.74 -17.01
CA VAL A 21 -1.14 -3.18 -18.01
C VAL A 21 0.31 -3.31 -17.55
N THR A 22 0.58 -3.09 -16.27
CA THR A 22 1.91 -3.26 -15.69
C THR A 22 2.31 -4.73 -15.61
N LEU A 23 1.39 -5.64 -15.24
CA LEU A 23 1.62 -7.08 -15.29
C LEU A 23 1.88 -7.58 -16.72
N TYR A 24 1.14 -7.05 -17.71
CA TYR A 24 1.32 -7.37 -19.12
C TYR A 24 2.67 -6.86 -19.68
N ALA A 25 3.12 -5.68 -19.23
CA ALA A 25 4.45 -5.16 -19.55
C ALA A 25 5.59 -5.96 -18.88
N LEU A 26 5.36 -6.46 -17.66
CA LEU A 26 6.29 -7.35 -16.95
C LEU A 26 6.43 -8.73 -17.62
N ALA A 27 5.36 -9.21 -18.26
CA ALA A 27 5.32 -10.47 -19.02
C ALA A 27 6.10 -10.42 -20.36
N GLY A 28 7.06 -9.50 -20.50
CA GLY A 28 8.01 -9.45 -21.62
C GLY A 28 7.52 -8.69 -22.86
N ARG A 29 6.29 -8.17 -22.87
CA ARG A 29 5.75 -7.41 -24.00
C ARG A 29 5.99 -5.91 -23.78
N ARG A 30 7.20 -5.46 -24.14
CA ARG A 30 7.70 -4.07 -24.03
C ARG A 30 6.92 -3.01 -24.82
N GLN A 31 5.84 -3.38 -25.50
CA GLN A 31 4.98 -2.45 -26.22
C GLN A 31 3.58 -2.50 -25.62
N ALA A 32 3.33 -1.64 -24.63
CA ALA A 32 1.96 -1.25 -24.34
C ALA A 32 1.39 -0.61 -25.62
N PRO A 33 0.26 -1.10 -26.17
CA PRO A 33 -0.29 -0.55 -27.40
C PRO A 33 -0.64 0.92 -27.14
N GLY A 34 -0.15 1.81 -28.01
CA GLY A 34 -0.26 3.28 -27.85
C GLY A 34 -1.68 3.81 -27.61
N ARG A 35 -2.71 3.00 -27.86
CA ARG A 35 -4.11 3.26 -27.57
C ARG A 35 -4.45 3.28 -26.07
N LEU A 36 -3.72 2.54 -25.22
CA LEU A 36 -3.94 2.53 -23.77
C LEU A 36 -3.26 3.73 -23.07
N THR A 37 -2.13 4.19 -23.59
CA THR A 37 -1.47 5.43 -23.13
C THR A 37 -2.27 6.69 -23.45
N ALA A 38 -3.07 6.68 -24.51
CA ALA A 38 -3.96 7.80 -24.86
C ALA A 38 -5.12 8.00 -23.85
N LEU A 39 -5.42 7.00 -23.01
CA LEU A 39 -6.43 7.08 -21.96
C LEU A 39 -5.89 7.66 -20.65
N LEU A 40 -4.59 7.95 -20.56
CA LEU A 40 -3.93 8.59 -19.43
C LEU A 40 -3.63 10.05 -19.82
N PRO A 41 -4.41 11.03 -19.34
CA PRO A 41 -4.28 12.45 -19.72
C PRO A 41 -2.90 13.05 -19.39
N ASP A 42 -2.16 12.43 -18.47
CA ASP A 42 -0.89 12.90 -17.94
C ASP A 42 0.25 11.89 -18.18
N ALA A 43 0.30 11.23 -19.35
CA ALA A 43 1.46 10.39 -19.69
C ALA A 43 2.72 11.27 -19.67
N PRO A 44 3.64 11.08 -18.69
CA PRO A 44 4.77 11.99 -18.54
C PRO A 44 5.65 11.89 -19.80
N ALA A 45 5.79 13.02 -20.49
CA ALA A 45 6.78 13.21 -21.55
C ALA A 45 8.19 13.27 -20.91
N GLY A 46 8.65 12.14 -20.36
CA GLY A 46 9.94 11.99 -19.72
C GLY A 46 10.95 11.37 -20.68
N THR A 47 11.92 12.15 -21.15
CA THR A 47 13.07 11.69 -21.95
C THR A 47 14.13 10.96 -21.12
N ARG A 48 13.85 10.68 -19.84
CA ARG A 48 14.80 10.09 -18.89
C ARG A 48 14.70 8.57 -18.97
N ARG A 49 15.81 7.89 -19.28
CA ARG A 49 15.84 6.43 -19.28
C ARG A 49 15.46 5.92 -17.88
N PRO A 50 14.43 5.06 -17.75
CA PRO A 50 13.98 4.53 -16.46
C PRO A 50 15.12 3.78 -15.76
N ARG A 51 15.28 4.03 -14.46
CA ARG A 51 16.37 3.48 -13.63
C ARG A 51 15.88 2.28 -12.83
N TYR A 52 15.43 1.24 -13.52
CA TYR A 52 14.80 0.05 -12.91
C TYR A 52 15.61 -0.58 -11.78
N GLY A 53 16.95 -0.66 -11.90
CA GLY A 53 17.80 -1.19 -10.82
C GLY A 53 17.69 -0.41 -9.50
N ARG A 54 17.58 0.93 -9.58
CA ARG A 54 17.36 1.76 -8.38
C ARG A 54 15.91 1.68 -7.88
N ALA A 55 14.95 1.49 -8.79
CA ALA A 55 13.55 1.32 -8.42
C ALA A 55 13.35 0.04 -7.57
N ILE A 56 14.08 -1.05 -7.85
CA ILE A 56 14.04 -2.28 -7.04
C ILE A 56 14.43 -2.01 -5.59
N LEU A 57 15.51 -1.24 -5.36
CA LEU A 57 15.97 -0.92 -4.00
C LEU A 57 14.93 -0.13 -3.19
N VAL A 58 14.13 0.70 -3.85
CA VAL A 58 13.04 1.45 -3.21
C VAL A 58 11.79 0.58 -3.03
N SER A 59 11.61 -0.43 -3.88
CA SER A 59 10.46 -1.33 -3.86
C SER A 59 10.47 -2.27 -2.66
N VAL A 60 11.65 -2.77 -2.26
CA VAL A 60 11.79 -3.69 -1.12
C VAL A 60 11.24 -3.11 0.19
N PRO A 61 11.70 -1.93 0.67
CA PRO A 61 11.16 -1.35 1.90
C PRO A 61 9.71 -0.91 1.74
N ALA A 62 9.31 -0.42 0.57
CA ALA A 62 7.91 -0.06 0.32
C ALA A 62 6.98 -1.28 0.40
N PHE A 63 7.39 -2.41 -0.17
CA PHE A 63 6.66 -3.67 -0.09
C PHE A 63 6.59 -4.19 1.35
N ALA A 64 7.70 -4.17 2.09
CA ALA A 64 7.73 -4.60 3.49
C ALA A 64 6.78 -3.76 4.37
N LEU A 65 6.78 -2.43 4.19
CA LEU A 65 5.88 -1.53 4.91
C LEU A 65 4.41 -1.74 4.54
N ALA A 66 4.11 -1.94 3.26
CA ALA A 66 2.76 -2.25 2.79
C ALA A 66 2.26 -3.60 3.34
N LEU A 67 3.14 -4.61 3.36
CA LEU A 67 2.85 -5.92 3.93
C LEU A 67 2.60 -5.83 5.43
N LEU A 68 3.40 -5.04 6.15
CA LEU A 68 3.20 -4.79 7.58
C LEU A 68 1.85 -4.12 7.85
N ALA A 69 1.47 -3.09 7.08
CA ALA A 69 0.17 -2.44 7.20
C ALA A 69 -0.99 -3.45 6.99
N TRP A 70 -0.88 -4.28 5.95
CA TRP A 70 -1.88 -5.32 5.69
C TRP A 70 -1.92 -6.38 6.79
N TYR A 71 -0.77 -6.80 7.31
CA TYR A 71 -0.69 -7.71 8.44
C TYR A 71 -1.38 -7.15 9.68
N LEU A 72 -1.13 -5.88 10.02
CA LEU A 72 -1.78 -5.23 11.16
C LEU A 72 -3.30 -5.20 10.99
N LEU A 73 -3.79 -4.83 9.80
CA LEU A 73 -5.21 -4.84 9.50
C LEU A 73 -5.82 -6.24 9.63
N ALA A 74 -5.19 -7.24 9.02
CA ALA A 74 -5.64 -8.63 9.10
C ALA A 74 -5.61 -9.14 10.54
N ARG A 75 -4.57 -8.80 11.32
CA ARG A 75 -4.45 -9.20 12.72
C ARG A 75 -5.57 -8.62 13.58
N ILE A 76 -5.95 -7.36 13.39
CA ILE A 76 -7.08 -6.76 14.11
C ILE A 76 -8.42 -7.37 13.67
N ALA A 77 -8.60 -7.60 12.37
CA ALA A 77 -9.82 -8.19 11.83
C ALA A 77 -10.04 -9.64 12.29
N THR A 78 -8.95 -10.39 12.52
CA THR A 78 -8.98 -11.80 12.91
C THR A 78 -8.67 -12.04 14.39
N TYR A 79 -8.47 -10.98 15.17
CA TYR A 79 -7.99 -11.08 16.56
C TYR A 79 -8.84 -12.01 17.43
N GLY A 80 -10.17 -11.90 17.32
CA GLY A 80 -11.10 -12.71 18.11
C GLY A 80 -11.22 -14.17 17.67
N VAL A 81 -10.77 -14.51 16.45
CA VAL A 81 -10.83 -15.89 15.94
C VAL A 81 -9.84 -16.80 16.68
N THR A 82 -8.72 -16.23 17.12
CA THR A 82 -7.64 -16.96 17.81
C THR A 82 -7.67 -16.74 19.32
N TRP A 83 -8.75 -16.20 19.89
CA TRP A 83 -8.81 -15.85 21.30
C TRP A 83 -9.09 -17.06 22.19
N THR A 84 -8.30 -17.22 23.25
CA THR A 84 -8.44 -18.27 24.26
C THR A 84 -8.41 -17.70 25.68
N ASP A 85 -8.80 -18.49 26.66
CA ASP A 85 -8.74 -18.09 28.08
C ASP A 85 -7.29 -17.90 28.55
N ASP A 86 -6.32 -18.62 27.97
CA ASP A 86 -4.90 -18.43 28.25
C ASP A 86 -4.39 -17.06 27.73
N ASP A 87 -4.93 -16.59 26.60
CA ASP A 87 -4.62 -15.25 26.09
C ASP A 87 -5.13 -14.15 27.02
N ALA A 88 -6.29 -14.36 27.66
CA ALA A 88 -6.89 -13.37 28.55
C ALA A 88 -5.95 -12.99 29.71
N ALA A 89 -5.21 -13.95 30.27
CA ALA A 89 -4.31 -13.75 31.40
C ALA A 89 -3.07 -12.91 31.06
N THR A 90 -2.63 -12.91 29.80
CA THR A 90 -1.40 -12.23 29.36
C THR A 90 -1.68 -11.02 28.45
N SER A 91 -2.93 -10.85 28.02
CA SER A 91 -3.32 -9.79 27.10
C SER A 91 -3.26 -8.39 27.71
N TRP A 92 -2.73 -7.44 26.93
CA TRP A 92 -2.81 -6.03 27.26
C TRP A 92 -4.21 -5.53 26.92
N GLY A 93 -4.90 -4.90 27.88
CA GLY A 93 -6.31 -4.50 27.74
C GLY A 93 -7.29 -5.24 28.67
N GLY A 94 -6.77 -6.11 29.55
CA GLY A 94 -7.53 -6.81 30.57
C GLY A 94 -8.09 -8.15 30.09
N PRO A 95 -8.76 -8.92 30.97
CA PRO A 95 -9.14 -10.31 30.72
C PRO A 95 -10.29 -10.48 29.71
N THR A 96 -10.71 -9.40 29.06
CA THR A 96 -11.84 -9.43 28.12
C THR A 96 -11.31 -9.32 26.70
N LEU A 97 -11.89 -10.10 25.79
CA LEU A 97 -11.61 -10.03 24.36
C LEU A 97 -11.74 -8.59 23.85
N THR A 98 -12.80 -7.88 24.25
CA THR A 98 -13.06 -6.51 23.81
C THR A 98 -11.98 -5.53 24.28
N GLY A 99 -11.57 -5.62 25.55
CA GLY A 99 -10.53 -4.75 26.09
C GLY A 99 -9.19 -4.97 25.39
N ALA A 100 -8.80 -6.24 25.22
CA ALA A 100 -7.59 -6.58 24.49
C ALA A 100 -7.64 -6.14 23.02
N TRP A 101 -8.77 -6.35 22.35
CA TRP A 101 -8.98 -5.90 20.97
C TRP A 101 -8.80 -4.39 20.81
N ILE A 102 -9.40 -3.58 21.70
CA ILE A 102 -9.31 -2.12 21.66
C ILE A 102 -7.85 -1.66 21.75
N VAL A 103 -7.08 -2.20 22.69
CA VAL A 103 -5.67 -1.83 22.87
C VAL A 103 -4.87 -2.14 21.60
N HIS A 104 -5.04 -3.34 21.04
CA HIS A 104 -4.33 -3.72 19.82
C HIS A 104 -4.76 -2.87 18.63
N ALA A 105 -6.05 -2.56 18.50
CA ALA A 105 -6.56 -1.69 17.43
C ALA A 105 -5.94 -0.29 17.52
N LEU A 106 -5.82 0.26 18.73
CA LEU A 106 -5.16 1.55 18.95
C LEU A 106 -3.65 1.48 18.64
N CYS A 107 -2.97 0.40 19.01
CA CYS A 107 -1.57 0.19 18.63
C CYS A 107 -1.39 0.10 17.11
N ALA A 108 -2.25 -0.66 16.41
CA ALA A 108 -2.23 -0.77 14.97
C ALA A 108 -2.49 0.59 14.29
N LEU A 109 -3.45 1.36 14.80
CA LEU A 109 -3.73 2.72 14.31
C LEU A 109 -2.54 3.66 14.55
N GLY A 110 -1.93 3.60 15.74
CA GLY A 110 -0.73 4.36 16.07
C GLY A 110 0.44 4.04 15.14
N MET A 111 0.61 2.78 14.76
CA MET A 111 1.65 2.33 13.81
C MET A 111 1.32 2.66 12.36
N ALA A 112 0.04 2.78 11.99
CA ALA A 112 -0.35 3.15 10.64
C ALA A 112 0.23 4.52 10.24
N VAL A 113 0.25 5.49 11.16
CA VAL A 113 0.78 6.84 10.92
C VAL A 113 2.24 6.84 10.44
N PRO A 114 3.22 6.29 11.17
CA PRO A 114 4.60 6.24 10.71
C PRO A 114 4.78 5.37 9.46
N ILE A 115 4.00 4.29 9.29
CA ILE A 115 4.06 3.45 8.08
C ILE A 115 3.65 4.27 6.85
N PHE A 116 2.51 4.96 6.88
CA PHE A 116 2.06 5.79 5.76
C PHE A 116 2.97 6.99 5.53
N ALA A 117 3.51 7.59 6.60
CA ALA A 117 4.49 8.66 6.52
C ALA A 117 5.79 8.21 5.81
N ALA A 118 6.23 6.97 6.02
CA ALA A 118 7.38 6.38 5.33
C ALA A 118 7.07 5.92 3.90
N LEU A 119 5.89 5.37 3.66
CA LEU A 119 5.44 4.95 2.32
C LEU A 119 5.31 6.13 1.35
N ALA A 120 4.81 7.28 1.80
CA ALA A 120 4.59 8.44 0.94
C ALA A 120 5.85 8.89 0.16
N PRO A 121 7.02 9.14 0.79
CA PRO A 121 8.24 9.50 0.09
C PRO A 121 8.81 8.34 -0.75
N LEU A 122 8.69 7.09 -0.30
CA LEU A 122 9.16 5.91 -1.05
C LEU A 122 8.38 5.74 -2.36
N THR A 123 7.06 5.86 -2.32
CA THR A 123 6.22 5.78 -3.52
C THR A 123 6.48 6.93 -4.48
N ARG A 124 6.68 8.17 -3.96
CA ARG A 124 7.09 9.32 -4.79
C ARG A 124 8.45 9.09 -5.44
N LEU A 125 9.41 8.54 -4.70
CA LEU A 125 10.74 8.23 -5.23
C LEU A 125 10.68 7.11 -6.28
N HIS A 126 9.91 6.05 -6.02
CA HIS A 126 9.69 4.97 -6.97
C HIS A 126 9.11 5.51 -8.28
N ALA A 127 8.03 6.31 -8.20
CA ALA A 127 7.41 6.91 -9.37
C ALA A 127 8.41 7.73 -10.20
N ARG A 128 9.29 8.52 -9.55
CA ARG A 128 10.36 9.30 -10.22
C ARG A 128 11.45 8.45 -10.88
N LEU A 129 11.66 7.22 -10.41
CA LEU A 129 12.68 6.31 -10.95
C LEU A 129 12.15 5.49 -12.14
N THR A 130 10.82 5.34 -12.23
CA THR A 130 10.13 4.58 -13.26
C THR A 130 9.43 5.44 -14.32
N SER A 131 9.24 6.74 -14.07
CA SER A 131 8.72 7.74 -15.02
C SER A 131 9.77 8.25 -15.99
#